data_AF-A0A399SMS8-F1
#
_entry.id   AF-A0A399SMS8-F1
#
_cell.length_a   1.000
_cell.length_b   1.000
_cell.length_c   1.000
_cell.angle_alpha   90.00
_cell.angle_beta   90.00
_cell.angle_gamma   90.00
#
_symmetry.space_group_name_H-M   'P 1'
#
loop_
_entity.id
_entity.type
_entity.pdbx_description
1 polymer ?
#
loop_
_entity_poly.entity_id
_entity_poly.type
_entity_poly.pdbx_seq_one_letter_code
_entity_poly.pdbx_strand_id
1 'polypeptide(L)'
;MHTIKNLSLKKQYHTFVLAVLAIAFLWGCAPATRITGTWKNPEANSKTYDKIVVAALTDNIRAREKVETDMQAQLRQHGIDASRSIDMFPPTVSKGGPDVNELLQKVKSENNGAILTVALLDEETETRYVPGSYGYTPMTRFGWYGRFRGYYTYWYPTLYDPGYYTEDKVYFLETNLYDASSENLLWSAQSKSYSPASLRKASETLAELTINRMAQDNLIR
;
A
#
# COMPACT_ATOMS: atom_id res chain seq x y z
N MET A 1 -56.55 20.11 -15.97
CA MET A 1 -55.95 19.03 -15.15
C MET A 1 -54.68 18.46 -15.83
N HIS A 2 -53.64 19.27 -16.06
CA HIS A 2 -52.41 18.83 -16.77
C HIS A 2 -51.08 19.21 -16.08
N THR A 3 -51.11 20.00 -15.01
CA THR A 3 -49.88 20.63 -14.45
C THR A 3 -49.19 19.78 -13.36
N ILE A 4 -49.87 18.82 -12.74
CA ILE A 4 -49.36 18.11 -11.53
C ILE A 4 -48.35 17.00 -11.88
N LYS A 5 -48.45 16.37 -13.08
CA LYS A 5 -47.55 15.26 -13.46
C LYS A 5 -46.10 15.71 -13.66
N ASN A 6 -45.86 16.92 -14.19
CA ASN A 6 -44.50 17.41 -14.51
C ASN A 6 -43.63 17.70 -13.28
N LEU A 7 -44.24 17.99 -12.12
CA LEU A 7 -43.49 18.31 -10.90
C LEU A 7 -42.93 17.04 -10.22
N SER A 8 -43.69 15.93 -10.27
CA SER A 8 -43.29 14.63 -9.72
C SER A 8 -42.11 14.01 -10.48
N LEU A 9 -42.16 14.07 -11.82
CA LEU A 9 -41.08 13.60 -12.69
C LEU A 9 -39.76 14.34 -12.42
N LYS A 10 -39.78 15.68 -12.32
CA LYS A 10 -38.56 16.47 -12.02
C LYS A 10 -37.92 16.12 -10.68
N LYS A 11 -38.74 15.78 -9.67
CA LYS A 11 -38.27 15.37 -8.33
C LYS A 11 -37.64 13.97 -8.38
N GLN A 12 -38.23 13.03 -9.13
CA GLN A 12 -37.62 11.72 -9.40
C GLN A 12 -36.29 11.82 -10.15
N TYR A 13 -36.17 12.70 -11.15
CA TYR A 13 -34.90 12.94 -11.86
C TYR A 13 -33.83 13.55 -10.93
N HIS A 14 -34.19 14.47 -10.02
CA HIS A 14 -33.24 15.02 -9.05
C HIS A 14 -32.73 13.96 -8.06
N THR A 15 -33.62 13.12 -7.53
CA THR A 15 -33.22 12.01 -6.65
C THR A 15 -32.35 10.99 -7.38
N PHE A 16 -32.66 10.68 -8.65
CA PHE A 16 -31.88 9.75 -9.46
C PHE A 16 -30.48 10.31 -9.81
N VAL A 17 -30.39 11.60 -10.15
CA VAL A 17 -29.12 12.29 -10.41
C VAL A 17 -28.25 12.36 -9.15
N LEU A 18 -28.84 12.64 -7.98
CA LEU A 18 -28.13 12.62 -6.70
C LEU A 18 -27.61 11.22 -6.34
N ALA A 19 -28.37 10.16 -6.63
CA ALA A 19 -27.94 8.78 -6.42
C ALA A 19 -26.79 8.38 -7.36
N VAL A 20 -26.83 8.78 -8.63
CA VAL A 20 -25.75 8.53 -9.60
C VAL A 20 -24.49 9.33 -9.24
N LEU A 21 -24.63 10.58 -8.78
CA LEU A 21 -23.50 11.39 -8.31
C LEU A 21 -22.83 10.77 -7.07
N ALA A 22 -23.62 10.23 -6.14
CA ALA A 22 -23.11 9.54 -4.95
C ALA A 22 -22.34 8.24 -5.30
N ILE A 23 -22.76 7.52 -6.34
CA ILE A 23 -22.07 6.32 -6.82
C ILE A 23 -20.76 6.67 -7.55
N ALA A 24 -20.70 7.83 -8.23
CA ALA A 24 -19.49 8.30 -8.90
C ALA A 24 -18.36 8.69 -7.92
N PHE A 25 -18.69 9.09 -6.69
CA PHE A 25 -17.69 9.39 -5.64
C PHE A 25 -17.08 8.14 -4.98
N LEU A 26 -17.60 6.94 -5.26
CA LEU A 26 -17.05 5.68 -4.72
C LEU A 26 -15.90 5.11 -5.56
N TRP A 27 -15.51 5.77 -6.65
CA TRP A 27 -14.33 5.40 -7.43
C TRP A 27 -13.08 5.92 -6.70
N GLY A 28 -12.76 5.28 -5.57
CA GLY A 28 -11.55 5.53 -4.81
C GLY A 28 -10.31 5.22 -5.66
N CYS A 29 -9.24 6.00 -5.48
CA CYS A 29 -7.94 5.64 -6.02
C CYS A 29 -7.58 4.22 -5.57
N ALA A 30 -7.11 3.40 -6.50
CA ALA A 30 -6.53 2.10 -6.16
C ALA A 30 -5.40 2.33 -5.13
N PRO A 31 -5.34 1.52 -4.05
CA PRO A 31 -4.33 1.69 -3.03
C PRO A 31 -2.94 1.48 -3.64
N ALA A 32 -2.00 2.35 -3.27
CA ALA A 32 -0.63 2.30 -3.77
C ALA A 32 0.07 0.98 -3.42
N THR A 33 -0.24 0.40 -2.26
CA THR A 33 0.26 -0.92 -1.84
C THR A 33 -0.88 -1.92 -1.72
N ARG A 34 -0.68 -3.15 -2.21
CA ARG A 34 -1.65 -4.25 -2.10
C ARG A 34 -0.97 -5.61 -1.96
N ILE A 35 -1.60 -6.53 -1.23
CA ILE A 35 -1.23 -7.96 -1.23
C ILE A 35 -1.72 -8.58 -2.55
N THR A 36 -0.83 -9.26 -3.26
CA THR A 36 -1.13 -9.92 -4.54
C THR A 36 -1.37 -11.42 -4.40
N GLY A 37 -0.88 -12.04 -3.32
CA GLY A 37 -1.11 -13.44 -3.06
C GLY A 37 -0.69 -13.82 -1.65
N THR A 38 -1.29 -14.87 -1.11
CA THR A 38 -0.93 -15.46 0.17
C THR A 38 -0.91 -16.97 0.06
N TRP A 39 -0.03 -17.62 0.81
CA TRP A 39 0.02 -19.06 0.97
C TRP A 39 0.13 -19.39 2.45
N LYS A 40 -0.64 -20.39 2.90
CA LYS A 40 -0.56 -20.94 4.25
C LYS A 40 -0.20 -22.42 4.15
N ASN A 41 0.72 -22.86 5.00
CA ASN A 41 1.13 -24.26 5.05
C ASN A 41 -0.06 -25.13 5.55
N PRO A 42 -0.53 -26.11 4.76
CA PRO A 42 -1.63 -27.00 5.17
C PRO A 42 -1.29 -27.89 6.37
N GLU A 43 0.00 -28.18 6.56
CA GLU A 43 0.52 -29.04 7.63
C GLU A 43 0.91 -28.25 8.88
N ALA A 44 0.87 -26.92 8.82
CA ALA A 44 1.07 -26.10 10.00
C ALA A 44 -0.10 -26.33 10.96
N ASN A 45 0.20 -26.90 12.13
CA ASN A 45 -0.75 -26.95 13.24
C ASN A 45 -1.36 -25.54 13.47
N SER A 46 -2.62 -25.47 13.90
CA SER A 46 -3.34 -24.23 14.26
C SER A 46 -2.76 -23.55 15.51
N LYS A 47 -1.44 -23.38 15.55
CA LYS A 47 -0.69 -22.74 16.60
C LYS A 47 -0.72 -21.24 16.32
N THR A 48 -1.26 -20.50 17.28
CA THR A 48 -1.18 -19.05 17.29
C THR A 48 0.09 -18.62 18.01
N TYR A 49 0.69 -17.52 17.56
CA TYR A 49 1.94 -17.01 18.12
C TYR A 49 1.71 -15.72 18.88
N ASP A 50 2.05 -15.73 20.17
CA ASP A 50 1.96 -14.55 21.05
C ASP A 50 3.24 -13.72 21.08
N LYS A 51 4.36 -14.29 20.61
CA LYS A 51 5.69 -13.65 20.56
C LYS A 51 6.34 -13.82 19.20
N ILE A 52 6.62 -12.71 18.53
CA ILE A 52 7.15 -12.70 17.16
C ILE A 52 8.35 -11.77 17.06
N VAL A 53 9.43 -12.23 16.42
CA VAL A 53 10.54 -11.36 16.01
C VAL A 53 10.31 -10.90 14.58
N VAL A 54 10.40 -9.60 14.33
CA VAL A 54 10.36 -9.03 12.99
C VAL A 54 11.77 -8.77 12.48
N ALA A 55 12.09 -9.27 11.29
CA ALA A 55 13.37 -9.07 10.62
C ALA A 55 13.17 -8.56 9.19
N ALA A 56 13.55 -7.31 8.92
CA ALA A 56 13.57 -6.79 7.57
C ALA A 56 14.93 -7.10 6.91
N LEU A 57 14.91 -7.81 5.79
CA LEU A 57 16.08 -8.28 5.07
C LEU A 57 16.50 -7.22 4.04
N THR A 58 17.19 -6.18 4.52
CA THR A 58 17.70 -5.08 3.69
C THR A 58 18.94 -4.47 4.32
N ASP A 59 19.86 -3.99 3.46
CA ASP A 59 21.04 -3.21 3.83
C ASP A 59 20.71 -1.73 4.10
N ASN A 60 19.54 -1.27 3.69
CA ASN A 60 19.07 0.08 3.96
C ASN A 60 18.59 0.18 5.41
N ILE A 61 19.45 0.69 6.28
CA ILE A 61 19.20 0.85 7.73
C ILE A 61 17.88 1.60 8.01
N ARG A 62 17.58 2.65 7.24
CA ARG A 62 16.35 3.44 7.43
C ARG A 62 15.10 2.65 7.06
N ALA A 63 15.18 1.86 5.98
CA ALA A 63 14.09 0.97 5.58
C ALA A 63 13.90 -0.14 6.60
N ARG A 64 15.00 -0.79 7.03
CA ARG A 64 14.99 -1.83 8.07
C ARG A 64 14.32 -1.32 9.34
N GLU A 65 14.77 -0.19 9.87
CA GLU A 65 14.22 0.40 11.08
C GLU A 65 12.73 0.71 10.93
N LYS A 66 12.33 1.34 9.81
CA LYS A 66 10.92 1.74 9.61
C LYS A 66 9.99 0.54 9.45
N VAL A 67 10.37 -0.43 8.61
CA VAL A 67 9.58 -1.65 8.38
C VAL A 67 9.41 -2.44 9.66
N GLU A 68 10.50 -2.68 10.40
CA GLU A 68 10.41 -3.42 11.67
C GLU A 68 9.59 -2.67 12.72
N THR A 69 9.68 -1.34 12.76
CA THR A 69 8.88 -0.50 13.68
C THR A 69 7.40 -0.58 13.38
N ASP A 70 7.01 -0.46 12.11
CA ASP A 70 5.60 -0.47 11.72
C ASP A 70 4.97 -1.84 11.89
N MET A 71 5.70 -2.91 11.52
CA MET A 71 5.27 -4.29 11.75
C MET A 71 5.11 -4.57 13.25
N GLN A 72 6.08 -4.15 14.09
CA GLN A 72 5.97 -4.27 15.54
C GLN A 72 4.73 -3.51 16.07
N ALA A 73 4.51 -2.28 15.61
CA ALA A 73 3.38 -1.47 16.05
C ALA A 73 2.04 -2.15 15.70
N GLN A 74 1.92 -2.68 14.48
CA GLN A 74 0.72 -3.40 14.04
C GLN A 74 0.53 -4.71 14.80
N LEU A 75 1.57 -5.53 14.97
CA LEU A 75 1.49 -6.75 15.78
C LEU A 75 1.04 -6.46 17.22
N ARG A 76 1.56 -5.40 17.84
CA ARG A 76 1.17 -5.00 19.20
C ARG A 76 -0.28 -4.53 19.29
N GLN A 77 -0.83 -3.93 18.24
CA GLN A 77 -2.26 -3.59 18.18
C GLN A 77 -3.15 -4.84 18.20
N HIS A 78 -2.64 -5.97 17.71
CA HIS A 78 -3.29 -7.30 17.78
C HIS A 78 -2.91 -8.08 19.04
N GLY A 79 -2.32 -7.43 20.05
CA GLY A 79 -1.97 -8.06 21.33
C GLY A 79 -0.78 -9.02 21.28
N ILE A 80 0.02 -8.96 20.21
CA ILE A 80 1.21 -9.80 20.03
C ILE A 80 2.44 -9.06 20.55
N ASP A 81 3.25 -9.73 21.37
CA ASP A 81 4.54 -9.21 21.81
C ASP A 81 5.55 -9.32 20.68
N ALA A 82 5.87 -8.19 20.06
CA ALA A 82 6.75 -8.11 18.91
C ALA A 82 8.09 -7.47 19.26
N SER A 83 9.18 -8.13 18.87
CA SER A 83 10.56 -7.64 18.98
C SER A 83 11.15 -7.37 17.60
N ARG A 84 12.10 -6.42 17.50
CA ARG A 84 12.72 -6.02 16.22
C ARG A 84 14.14 -6.55 16.13
N SER A 85 14.51 -7.09 14.97
CA SER A 85 15.87 -7.59 14.75
C SER A 85 16.93 -6.48 14.83
N ILE A 86 16.58 -5.23 14.50
CA ILE A 86 17.49 -4.07 14.56
C ILE A 86 17.87 -3.69 15.98
N ASP A 87 17.01 -3.98 16.97
CA ASP A 87 17.31 -3.77 18.38
C ASP A 87 18.24 -4.86 18.92
N MET A 88 18.09 -6.09 18.41
CA MET A 88 18.94 -7.24 18.74
C MET A 88 20.31 -7.13 18.09
N PHE A 89 20.35 -6.62 16.86
CA PHE A 89 21.56 -6.50 16.03
C PHE A 89 21.63 -5.10 15.43
N PRO A 90 22.10 -4.12 16.23
CA PRO A 90 22.27 -2.75 15.78
C PRO A 90 23.24 -2.66 14.60
N PRO A 91 23.09 -1.67 13.71
CA PRO A 91 23.95 -1.49 12.53
C PRO A 91 25.45 -1.34 12.83
N THR A 92 25.81 -1.01 14.07
CA THR A 92 27.20 -0.97 14.55
C THR A 92 27.84 -2.36 14.66
N VAL A 93 27.04 -3.41 14.76
CA VAL A 93 27.47 -4.81 14.91
C VAL A 93 27.45 -5.54 13.57
N SER A 94 26.45 -5.27 12.72
CA SER A 94 26.39 -5.80 11.36
C SER A 94 25.73 -4.82 10.37
N LYS A 95 26.37 -4.61 9.23
CA LYS A 95 25.85 -3.73 8.16
C LYS A 95 24.73 -4.37 7.32
N GLY A 96 24.68 -5.70 7.24
CA GLY A 96 23.74 -6.45 6.38
C GLY A 96 22.65 -7.22 7.12
N GLY A 97 22.58 -7.08 8.46
CA GLY A 97 21.75 -7.93 9.32
C GLY A 97 22.56 -9.06 9.99
N PRO A 98 21.99 -9.73 11.00
CA PRO A 98 22.68 -10.80 11.74
C PRO A 98 22.98 -12.03 10.87
N ASP A 99 24.00 -12.79 11.26
CA ASP A 99 24.13 -14.18 10.81
C ASP A 99 22.88 -14.96 11.22
N VAL A 100 22.45 -15.91 10.37
CA VAL A 100 21.23 -16.69 10.62
C VAL A 100 21.30 -17.47 11.94
N ASN A 101 22.47 -17.99 12.31
CA ASN A 101 22.63 -18.74 13.55
C ASN A 101 22.55 -17.83 14.78
N GLU A 102 23.12 -16.63 14.69
CA GLU A 102 23.03 -15.63 15.75
C GLU A 102 21.58 -15.17 15.96
N LEU A 103 20.86 -14.91 14.86
CA LEU A 103 19.44 -14.56 14.92
C LEU A 103 18.62 -15.67 15.59
N LEU A 104 18.79 -16.92 15.13
CA LEU A 104 18.07 -18.06 15.71
C LEU A 104 18.42 -18.29 17.18
N GLN A 105 19.68 -18.13 17.56
CA GLN A 105 20.11 -18.23 18.96
C GLN A 105 19.43 -17.15 19.81
N LYS A 106 19.38 -15.92 19.32
CA LYS A 106 18.75 -14.79 20.02
C LYS A 106 17.23 -14.99 20.17
N VAL A 107 16.56 -15.38 19.08
CA VAL A 107 15.13 -15.72 19.04
C VAL A 107 14.82 -16.80 20.09
N LYS A 108 15.61 -17.89 20.13
CA LYS A 108 15.47 -18.97 21.10
C LYS A 108 15.72 -18.50 22.53
N SER A 109 16.75 -17.68 22.78
CA SER A 109 17.09 -17.18 24.11
C SER A 109 16.01 -16.26 24.73
N GLU A 110 15.23 -15.59 23.88
CA GLU A 110 14.16 -14.67 24.29
C GLU A 110 12.77 -15.32 24.29
N ASN A 111 12.70 -16.64 24.06
CA ASN A 111 11.48 -17.44 23.98
C ASN A 111 10.48 -16.89 22.94
N ASN A 112 10.98 -16.42 21.80
CA ASN A 112 10.12 -16.02 20.68
C ASN A 112 9.63 -17.26 19.92
N GLY A 113 8.32 -17.31 19.63
CA GLY A 113 7.69 -18.48 19.03
C GLY A 113 7.75 -18.50 17.50
N ALA A 114 7.81 -17.33 16.87
CA ALA A 114 7.87 -17.19 15.42
C ALA A 114 8.77 -16.04 14.98
N ILE A 115 9.17 -16.10 13.70
CA ILE A 115 9.99 -15.09 13.02
C ILE A 115 9.20 -14.61 11.81
N LEU A 116 8.96 -13.30 11.71
CA LEU A 116 8.34 -12.63 10.58
C LEU A 116 9.41 -11.88 9.79
N THR A 117 9.69 -12.33 8.57
CA THR A 117 10.69 -11.69 7.69
C THR A 117 10.02 -10.84 6.62
N VAL A 118 10.61 -9.71 6.27
CA VAL A 118 10.17 -8.87 5.14
C VAL A 118 11.35 -8.65 4.20
N ALA A 119 11.20 -9.01 2.93
CA ALA A 119 12.24 -8.88 1.90
C ALA A 119 11.73 -8.11 0.67
N LEU A 120 12.60 -7.30 0.07
CA LEU A 120 12.39 -6.74 -1.26
C LEU A 120 12.89 -7.77 -2.28
N LEU A 121 11.97 -8.31 -3.09
CA LEU A 121 12.29 -9.27 -4.14
C LEU A 121 12.73 -8.59 -5.43
N ASP A 122 12.05 -7.50 -5.80
CA ASP A 122 12.30 -6.80 -7.06
C ASP A 122 11.88 -5.33 -7.01
N GLU A 123 12.52 -4.52 -7.86
CA GLU A 123 12.17 -3.11 -8.11
C GLU A 123 12.14 -2.87 -9.63
N GLU A 124 10.95 -2.62 -10.17
CA GLU A 124 10.75 -2.30 -11.58
C GLU A 124 10.46 -0.80 -11.76
N THR A 125 10.79 -0.26 -12.94
CA THR A 125 10.42 1.12 -13.33
C THR A 125 9.52 1.08 -14.57
N GLU A 126 8.28 1.53 -14.43
CA GLU A 126 7.30 1.64 -15.51
C GLU A 126 7.18 3.09 -15.98
N THR A 127 7.21 3.35 -17.29
CA THR A 127 7.01 4.70 -17.82
C THR A 127 5.53 4.91 -18.18
N ARG A 128 4.88 5.86 -17.52
CA ARG A 128 3.47 6.20 -17.77
C ARG A 128 3.35 7.54 -18.48
N TYR A 129 2.64 7.56 -19.60
CA TYR A 129 2.27 8.81 -20.26
C TYR A 129 1.12 9.47 -19.48
N VAL A 130 1.33 10.70 -19.02
CA VAL A 130 0.31 11.53 -18.40
C VAL A 130 -0.26 12.46 -19.48
N PRO A 131 -1.46 12.20 -20.01
CA PRO A 131 -2.08 13.13 -20.95
C PRO A 131 -2.37 14.46 -20.25
N GLY A 132 -2.04 15.57 -20.91
CA GLY A 132 -2.44 16.90 -20.45
C GLY A 132 -3.95 16.95 -20.19
N SER A 133 -4.35 17.43 -19.02
CA SER A 133 -5.77 17.55 -18.66
C SER A 133 -6.27 18.93 -19.04
N TYR A 134 -7.18 19.00 -20.02
CA TYR A 134 -7.91 20.22 -20.33
C TYR A 134 -9.33 20.12 -19.79
N GLY A 135 -9.64 20.93 -18.78
CA GLY A 135 -11.02 21.18 -18.40
C GLY A 135 -11.71 21.97 -19.51
N TYR A 136 -12.62 21.33 -20.25
CA TYR A 136 -13.46 22.05 -21.21
C TYR A 136 -14.56 22.81 -20.44
N THR A 137 -14.35 24.11 -20.23
CA THR A 137 -15.39 25.03 -19.75
C THR A 137 -15.74 26.02 -20.87
N PRO A 138 -16.96 25.97 -21.45
CA PRO A 138 -17.39 26.99 -22.40
C PRO A 138 -17.56 28.34 -21.69
N MET A 139 -16.54 29.20 -21.77
CA MET A 139 -16.55 30.53 -21.15
C MET A 139 -17.22 31.53 -22.10
N THR A 140 -18.54 31.45 -22.27
CA THR A 140 -19.30 32.31 -23.20
C THR A 140 -19.49 33.76 -22.72
N ARG A 141 -18.93 34.13 -21.56
CA ARG A 141 -19.24 35.38 -20.86
C ARG A 141 -18.22 36.52 -21.02
N PHE A 142 -17.16 36.34 -21.81
CA PHE A 142 -16.13 37.35 -21.96
C PHE A 142 -15.86 37.72 -23.42
N GLY A 143 -15.82 39.02 -23.70
CA GLY A 143 -15.82 39.63 -25.05
C GLY A 143 -14.65 39.27 -25.97
N TRP A 144 -13.64 38.57 -25.48
CA TRP A 144 -12.50 38.08 -26.26
C TRP A 144 -12.80 36.79 -27.05
N TYR A 145 -13.90 36.08 -26.71
CA TYR A 145 -14.31 34.84 -27.38
C TYR A 145 -14.94 35.07 -28.77
N GLY A 146 -15.32 36.31 -29.11
CA GLY A 146 -15.95 36.65 -30.39
C GLY A 146 -14.99 36.82 -31.57
N ARG A 147 -13.67 36.78 -31.36
CA ARG A 147 -12.67 36.96 -32.43
C ARG A 147 -11.66 35.82 -32.42
N PHE A 148 -11.43 35.23 -33.60
CA PHE A 148 -10.52 34.11 -33.83
C PHE A 148 -9.13 34.31 -33.21
N ARG A 149 -8.57 35.53 -33.28
CA ARG A 149 -7.25 35.85 -32.70
C ARG A 149 -7.21 35.69 -31.17
N GLY A 150 -8.26 36.09 -30.46
CA GLY A 150 -8.36 35.96 -29.00
C GLY A 150 -8.52 34.50 -28.59
N TYR A 151 -9.36 33.76 -29.31
CA TYR A 151 -9.53 32.32 -29.14
C TYR A 151 -8.20 31.57 -29.38
N TYR A 152 -7.54 31.80 -30.52
CA TYR A 152 -6.32 31.09 -30.90
C TYR A 152 -5.15 31.40 -29.96
N THR A 153 -4.95 32.66 -29.57
CA THR A 153 -3.85 33.04 -28.66
C THR A 153 -4.00 32.39 -27.27
N TYR A 154 -5.24 32.21 -26.81
CA TYR A 154 -5.51 31.59 -25.51
C TYR A 154 -5.48 30.05 -25.56
N TRP A 155 -6.12 29.47 -26.58
CA TRP A 155 -6.27 28.02 -26.69
C TRP A 155 -5.09 27.32 -27.34
N TYR A 156 -4.29 27.96 -28.20
CA TYR A 156 -3.19 27.27 -28.89
C TYR A 156 -2.08 26.80 -27.92
N PRO A 157 -1.57 27.62 -26.98
CA PRO A 157 -0.60 27.15 -25.98
C PRO A 157 -1.23 26.16 -25.00
N THR A 158 -2.53 26.35 -24.70
CA THR A 158 -3.26 25.46 -23.81
C THR A 158 -3.40 24.08 -24.46
N LEU A 159 -3.98 23.96 -25.67
CA LEU A 159 -4.17 22.68 -26.38
C LEU A 159 -2.88 22.00 -26.83
N TYR A 160 -1.78 22.74 -26.89
CA TYR A 160 -0.43 22.28 -27.22
C TYR A 160 0.42 22.13 -25.94
N ASP A 161 -0.15 21.67 -24.83
CA ASP A 161 0.60 21.07 -23.73
C ASP A 161 0.84 19.58 -24.08
N PRO A 162 2.03 19.21 -24.60
CA PRO A 162 2.35 17.81 -24.86
C PRO A 162 2.34 17.09 -23.51
N GLY A 163 1.56 16.00 -23.40
CA GLY A 163 1.62 15.18 -22.20
C GLY A 163 3.05 14.77 -21.89
N TYR A 164 3.37 14.64 -20.62
CA TYR A 164 4.71 14.26 -20.16
C TYR A 164 4.72 12.80 -19.74
N TYR A 165 5.90 12.18 -19.86
CA TYR A 165 6.14 10.86 -19.29
C TYR A 165 6.54 11.01 -17.82
N THR A 166 5.93 10.21 -16.94
CA THR A 166 6.38 10.01 -15.57
C THR A 166 6.91 8.60 -15.41
N GLU A 167 7.93 8.41 -14.58
CA GLU A 167 8.42 7.10 -14.17
C GLU A 167 7.73 6.69 -12.87
N ASP A 168 7.10 5.52 -12.88
CA ASP A 168 6.50 4.89 -11.71
C ASP A 168 7.40 3.75 -11.24
N LYS A 169 7.73 3.72 -9.94
CA LYS A 169 8.52 2.63 -9.35
C LYS A 169 7.60 1.57 -8.76
N VAL A 170 7.82 0.30 -9.08
CA VAL A 170 7.04 -0.82 -8.55
C VAL A 170 7.94 -1.70 -7.69
N TYR A 171 7.62 -1.79 -6.41
CA TYR A 171 8.35 -2.62 -5.45
C TYR A 171 7.59 -3.92 -5.19
N PHE A 172 8.28 -5.05 -5.28
CA PHE A 172 7.74 -6.37 -5.00
C PHE A 172 8.31 -6.87 -3.68
N LEU A 173 7.44 -7.04 -2.69
CA LEU A 173 7.82 -7.38 -1.33
C LEU A 173 7.24 -8.73 -0.94
N GLU A 174 8.05 -9.55 -0.29
CA GLU A 174 7.62 -10.82 0.30
C GLU A 174 7.71 -10.76 1.81
N THR A 175 6.66 -11.23 2.48
CA THR A 175 6.61 -11.37 3.94
C THR A 175 6.35 -12.82 4.30
N ASN A 176 7.23 -13.41 5.11
CA ASN A 176 7.17 -14.82 5.49
C ASN A 176 7.13 -14.99 7.01
N LEU A 177 6.30 -15.91 7.50
CA LEU A 177 6.21 -16.30 8.90
C LEU A 177 6.76 -17.71 9.08
N TYR A 178 7.74 -17.87 9.96
CA TYR A 178 8.39 -19.14 10.30
C TYR A 178 8.15 -19.52 11.76
N ASP A 179 8.01 -20.81 12.06
CA ASP A 179 8.09 -21.31 13.45
C ASP A 179 9.55 -21.27 13.90
N ALA A 180 9.83 -20.64 15.05
CA ALA A 180 11.20 -20.43 15.50
C ALA A 180 11.92 -21.72 15.95
N SER A 181 11.17 -22.78 16.27
CA SER A 181 11.74 -24.04 16.75
C SER A 181 12.09 -24.99 15.62
N SER A 182 11.17 -25.12 14.66
CA SER A 182 11.29 -26.04 13.53
C SER A 182 11.82 -25.38 12.27
N GLU A 183 11.84 -24.04 12.22
CA GLU A 183 12.26 -23.22 11.08
C GLU A 183 11.36 -23.41 9.84
N ASN A 184 10.22 -24.10 10.02
CA ASN A 184 9.25 -24.35 8.95
C ASN A 184 8.54 -23.06 8.56
N LEU A 185 8.37 -22.86 7.25
CA LEU A 185 7.52 -21.81 6.70
C LEU A 185 6.06 -22.14 7.00
N LEU A 186 5.37 -21.22 7.67
CA LEU A 186 3.98 -21.35 8.08
C LEU A 186 3.05 -20.57 7.15
N TRP A 187 3.51 -19.40 6.71
CA TRP A 187 2.74 -18.50 5.88
C TRP A 187 3.64 -17.57 5.08
N SER A 188 3.17 -17.19 3.89
CA SER A 188 3.84 -16.25 3.01
C SER A 188 2.82 -15.31 2.37
N ALA A 189 3.19 -14.04 2.19
CA ALA A 189 2.45 -13.08 1.40
C ALA A 189 3.37 -12.32 0.46
N GLN A 190 2.89 -12.16 -0.78
CA GLN A 190 3.49 -11.27 -1.76
C GLN A 190 2.68 -9.99 -1.84
N SER A 191 3.36 -8.87 -1.96
CA SER A 191 2.74 -7.55 -2.09
C SER A 191 3.46 -6.70 -3.12
N LYS A 192 2.72 -5.76 -3.69
CA LYS A 192 3.23 -4.78 -4.65
C LYS A 192 2.95 -3.36 -4.15
N SER A 193 3.93 -2.48 -4.25
CA SER A 193 3.80 -1.05 -3.95
C SER A 193 4.18 -0.20 -5.16
N TYR A 194 3.22 0.60 -5.65
CA TYR A 194 3.37 1.53 -6.76
C TYR A 194 3.72 2.93 -6.24
N SER A 195 4.85 3.47 -6.69
CA SER A 195 5.33 4.84 -6.46
C SER A 195 4.96 5.39 -5.08
N PRO A 196 5.35 4.71 -3.99
CA PRO A 196 4.94 5.14 -2.67
C PRO A 196 5.38 6.58 -2.40
N ALA A 197 4.45 7.44 -1.98
CA ALA A 197 4.73 8.86 -1.70
C ALA A 197 5.86 9.05 -0.68
N SER A 198 6.08 8.07 0.20
CA SER A 198 7.27 7.97 1.05
C SER A 198 7.43 6.55 1.58
N LEU A 199 8.66 6.18 1.96
CA LEU A 199 8.95 4.94 2.70
C LEU A 199 8.04 4.79 3.93
N ARG A 200 7.80 5.88 4.66
CA ARG A 200 6.93 5.89 5.85
C ARG A 200 5.52 5.37 5.52
N LYS A 201 4.90 5.92 4.48
CA LYS A 201 3.53 5.54 4.09
C LYS A 201 3.50 4.11 3.53
N ALA A 202 4.49 3.75 2.71
CA ALA A 202 4.59 2.40 2.16
C ALA A 202 4.66 1.33 3.26
N SER A 203 5.53 1.58 4.25
CA SER A 203 5.78 0.69 5.36
C SER A 203 4.58 0.56 6.30
N GLU A 204 3.91 1.67 6.63
CA GLU A 204 2.69 1.66 7.44
C GLU A 204 1.58 0.86 6.76
N THR A 205 1.33 1.10 5.46
CA THR A 205 0.30 0.38 4.70
C THR A 205 0.67 -1.09 4.51
N LEU A 206 1.94 -1.42 4.27
CA LEU A 206 2.40 -2.80 4.20
C LEU A 206 2.13 -3.53 5.52
N ALA A 207 2.54 -2.94 6.64
CA ALA A 207 2.35 -3.55 7.95
C ALA A 207 0.87 -3.76 8.28
N GLU A 208 0.03 -2.75 8.05
CA GLU A 208 -1.41 -2.86 8.28
C GLU A 208 -2.04 -3.98 7.44
N LEU A 209 -1.76 -4.02 6.13
CA LEU A 209 -2.31 -5.03 5.24
C LEU A 209 -1.84 -6.44 5.62
N THR A 210 -0.54 -6.62 5.86
CA THR A 210 0.06 -7.91 6.20
C THR A 210 -0.48 -8.44 7.52
N ILE A 211 -0.46 -7.65 8.60
CA ILE A 211 -0.88 -8.13 9.92
C ILE A 211 -2.38 -8.40 9.96
N ASN A 212 -3.21 -7.54 9.34
CA ASN A 212 -4.64 -7.81 9.22
C ASN A 212 -4.91 -9.10 8.42
N ARG A 213 -4.13 -9.38 7.39
CA ARG A 213 -4.26 -10.63 6.64
C ARG A 213 -3.83 -11.83 7.46
N MET A 214 -2.77 -11.73 8.26
CA MET A 214 -2.35 -12.80 9.17
C MET A 214 -3.43 -13.13 10.21
N ALA A 215 -4.12 -12.11 10.73
CA ALA A 215 -5.26 -12.29 11.63
C ALA A 215 -6.42 -13.00 10.92
N GLN A 216 -6.78 -12.57 9.69
CA GLN A 216 -7.80 -13.25 8.86
C GLN A 216 -7.45 -14.72 8.57
N ASP A 217 -6.17 -15.01 8.37
CA ASP A 217 -5.66 -16.36 8.10
C ASP A 217 -5.46 -17.19 9.39
N ASN A 218 -5.88 -16.67 10.56
CA ASN A 218 -5.83 -17.31 11.88
C ASN A 218 -4.41 -17.74 12.31
N LEU A 219 -3.41 -16.89 12.06
CA LEU A 219 -2.02 -17.12 12.51
C LEU A 219 -1.71 -16.39 13.83
N ILE A 220 -2.44 -15.31 14.08
CA ILE A 220 -2.42 -14.48 15.28
C ILE A 220 -3.87 -14.28 15.75
N ARG A 221 -4.05 -13.81 16.99
CA ARG A 221 -5.38 -13.57 17.57
C ARG A 221 -6.09 -12.38 16.92
#